data_AF-A0A1F4SJH8-F1
#
_entry.id   AF-A0A1F4SJH8-F1
#
_cell.length_a   1.000
_cell.length_b   1.000
_cell.length_c   1.000
_cell.angle_alpha   90.00
_cell.angle_beta   90.00
_cell.angle_gamma   90.00
#
_symmetry.space_group_name_H-M   'P 1'
#
loop_
_entity.id
_entity.type
_entity.pdbx_description
1 polymer ?
#
loop_
_entity_poly.entity_id
_entity_poly.type
_entity_poly.pdbx_seq_one_letter_code
_entity_poly.pdbx_strand_id
1 'polypeptide(L)'
;MIVSLFFVLIGGTFVVLSFNGQGADIFSFRLTGATFFFFGILGLIFHNYIMGLLKGLPKPYEPSLKTASDRMASMASFLKEQNRMNKLSASGQPVKVKILGVRDTGKLINFDSILEFDLEVLHEIKTDDYIINNHHQLVSKIIISRIIPGNIYQAKVDPNDKNNVCISWL
;
A
#
# COMPACT_ATOMS: atom_id res chain seq x y z
N MET A 1 -31.99 -1.60 -31.30
CA MET A 1 -31.70 -1.88 -32.72
C MET A 1 -30.21 -1.70 -32.92
N ILE A 2 -29.45 -2.78 -33.16
CA ILE A 2 -27.98 -2.71 -33.29
C ILE A 2 -27.66 -2.49 -34.76
N VAL A 3 -27.00 -1.39 -35.10
CA VAL A 3 -26.50 -1.10 -36.45
C VAL A 3 -25.07 -1.60 -36.54
N SER A 4 -24.83 -2.57 -37.41
CA SER A 4 -23.49 -3.12 -37.66
C SER A 4 -22.88 -2.45 -38.89
N LEU A 5 -21.75 -1.76 -38.69
CA LEU A 5 -20.99 -1.08 -39.73
C LEU A 5 -19.74 -1.90 -40.10
N PHE A 6 -19.58 -2.19 -41.38
CA PHE A 6 -18.39 -2.87 -41.91
C PHE A 6 -17.62 -1.94 -42.86
N PHE A 7 -16.31 -1.87 -42.65
CA PHE A 7 -15.39 -1.07 -43.46
C PHE A 7 -14.53 -2.00 -44.30
N VAL A 8 -14.63 -1.90 -45.63
CA VAL A 8 -13.81 -2.68 -46.56
C VAL A 8 -13.03 -1.71 -47.45
N LEU A 9 -11.71 -1.89 -47.50
CA LEU A 9 -10.82 -1.13 -48.37
C LEU A 9 -10.52 -1.97 -49.62
N ILE A 10 -10.91 -1.48 -50.80
CA ILE A 10 -10.62 -2.13 -52.09
C ILE A 10 -10.01 -1.08 -53.03
N GLY A 11 -8.74 -1.27 -53.41
CA GLY A 11 -8.07 -0.42 -54.41
C GLY A 11 -8.09 1.09 -54.11
N GLY A 12 -7.99 1.48 -52.84
CA GLY A 12 -8.00 2.90 -52.42
C GLY A 12 -9.39 3.52 -52.25
N THR A 13 -10.46 2.74 -52.41
CA THR A 13 -11.83 3.17 -52.11
C THR A 13 -12.26 2.53 -50.80
N PHE A 14 -12.77 3.33 -49.86
CA PHE A 14 -13.47 2.80 -48.69
C PHE A 14 -14.92 2.59 -49.06
N VAL A 15 -15.38 1.36 -48.88
CA VAL A 15 -16.78 0.99 -49.01
C VAL A 15 -17.31 0.76 -47.60
N VAL A 16 -18.31 1.54 -47.22
CA VAL A 16 -19.02 1.41 -45.95
C VAL A 16 -20.35 0.74 -46.25
N LEU A 17 -20.53 -0.43 -45.65
CA LEU A 17 -21.78 -1.20 -45.75
C LEU A 17 -22.56 -1.00 -44.46
N SER A 18 -23.77 -0.47 -44.60
CA SER A 18 -24.72 -0.31 -43.50
C SER A 18 -25.88 -1.28 -43.71
N PHE A 19 -26.02 -2.22 -42.78
CA PHE A 19 -27.15 -3.16 -42.78
C PHE A 19 -28.14 -2.72 -41.72
N ASN A 20 -29.25 -2.14 -42.16
CA ASN A 20 -30.41 -1.88 -41.32
C ASN A 20 -31.51 -2.87 -41.74
N GLY A 21 -32.32 -3.36 -40.79
CA GLY A 21 -33.24 -4.51 -40.98
C GLY A 21 -34.31 -4.42 -42.10
N GLN A 22 -34.23 -3.46 -43.01
CA GLN A 22 -35.09 -3.27 -44.19
C GLN A 22 -34.31 -3.21 -45.53
N GLY A 23 -32.98 -3.27 -45.53
CA GLY A 23 -32.18 -3.22 -46.76
C GLY A 23 -30.68 -2.95 -46.50
N ALA A 24 -29.84 -3.21 -47.51
CA ALA A 24 -28.42 -2.89 -47.47
C ALA A 24 -28.17 -1.61 -48.27
N ASP A 25 -27.75 -0.55 -47.59
CA ASP A 25 -27.30 0.69 -48.24
C ASP A 25 -25.78 0.67 -48.38
N ILE A 26 -25.30 0.94 -49.61
CA ILE A 26 -23.89 0.95 -49.95
C ILE A 26 -23.44 2.40 -50.15
N PHE A 27 -22.54 2.86 -49.28
CA PHE A 27 -21.85 4.13 -49.47
C PHE A 27 -20.41 3.87 -49.89
N SER A 28 -20.01 4.40 -51.04
CA SER A 28 -18.62 4.33 -51.51
C SER A 28 -18.00 5.72 -51.50
N PHE A 29 -16.83 5.83 -50.87
CA PHE A 29 -16.02 7.04 -50.90
C PHE A 29 -14.72 6.73 -51.63
N ARG A 30 -14.57 7.29 -52.83
CA ARG A 30 -13.31 7.27 -53.57
C ARG A 30 -12.36 8.27 -52.93
N LEU A 31 -11.26 7.81 -52.34
CA LEU A 31 -10.16 8.71 -52.02
C LEU A 31 -9.54 9.18 -53.34
N THR A 32 -9.77 10.44 -53.66
CA THR A 32 -8.98 11.15 -54.66
C THR A 32 -7.65 11.56 -54.01
N GLY A 33 -6.61 11.85 -54.80
CA GLY A 33 -5.28 12.19 -54.26
C GLY A 33 -5.30 13.34 -53.23
N ALA A 34 -6.25 14.26 -53.35
CA ALA A 34 -6.49 15.33 -52.37
C ALA A 34 -6.88 14.79 -50.97
N THR A 35 -7.66 13.71 -50.90
CA THR A 35 -8.10 13.12 -49.63
C THR A 35 -6.92 12.55 -48.84
N PHE A 36 -5.95 11.91 -49.52
CA PHE A 36 -4.70 11.45 -48.87
C PHE A 36 -3.88 12.61 -48.31
N PHE A 37 -3.85 13.75 -49.01
CA PHE A 37 -3.12 14.94 -48.56
C PHE A 37 -3.72 15.51 -47.26
N PHE A 38 -5.05 15.61 -47.16
CA PHE A 38 -5.72 16.06 -45.95
C PHE A 38 -5.54 15.10 -44.77
N PHE A 39 -5.65 13.77 -44.99
CA PHE A 39 -5.40 12.78 -43.95
C PHE A 39 -3.94 12.78 -43.48
N GLY A 40 -2.98 13.03 -44.38
CA GLY A 40 -1.57 13.17 -44.02
C GLY A 40 -1.29 14.36 -43.11
N ILE A 41 -1.87 15.53 -43.41
CA ILE A 41 -1.75 16.74 -42.58
C ILE A 41 -2.40 16.53 -41.21
N LEU A 42 -3.62 15.99 -41.18
CA LEU A 42 -4.32 15.67 -39.93
C LEU A 42 -3.54 14.67 -39.06
N GLY A 43 -2.96 13.64 -39.69
CA GLY A 43 -2.11 12.67 -39.00
C GLY A 43 -0.86 13.31 -38.37
N LEU A 44 -0.21 14.26 -39.07
CA LEU A 44 0.94 15.00 -38.55
C LEU A 44 0.59 15.90 -37.36
N ILE A 45 -0.55 16.60 -37.42
CA ILE A 45 -1.04 17.44 -36.33
C ILE A 45 -1.37 16.56 -35.11
N PHE A 46 -2.08 15.45 -35.33
CA PHE A 46 -2.44 14.52 -34.28
C PHE A 46 -1.20 13.86 -33.64
N HIS A 47 -0.21 13.48 -34.43
CA HIS A 47 1.05 12.92 -33.95
C HIS A 47 1.80 13.89 -33.04
N ASN A 48 1.93 15.16 -33.45
CA ASN A 48 2.58 16.18 -32.62
C ASN A 48 1.82 16.45 -31.32
N TYR A 49 0.49 16.46 -31.37
CA TYR A 49 -0.35 16.66 -30.18
C TYR A 49 -0.20 15.50 -29.18
N ILE A 50 -0.24 14.25 -29.63
CA ILE A 50 -0.03 13.07 -28.78
C ILE A 50 1.38 13.04 -28.20
N MET A 51 2.41 13.35 -29.00
CA MET A 51 3.78 13.41 -28.49
C MET A 51 3.99 14.51 -27.44
N GLY A 52 3.28 15.63 -27.56
CA GLY A 52 3.25 16.68 -26.52
C GLY A 52 2.62 16.18 -25.22
N LEU A 53 1.50 15.45 -25.31
CA LEU A 53 0.80 14.87 -24.16
C LEU A 53 1.67 13.83 -23.42
N LEU A 54 2.34 12.94 -24.18
CA LEU A 54 3.19 11.90 -23.61
C LEU A 54 4.45 12.45 -22.92
N LYS A 55 4.98 13.60 -23.37
CA LYS A 55 6.10 14.29 -22.70
C LYS A 55 5.75 14.86 -21.33
N GLY A 56 4.46 15.04 -21.02
CA GLY A 56 3.96 15.51 -19.72
C GLY A 56 3.70 14.40 -18.70
N LEU A 57 3.85 13.12 -19.08
CA LEU A 57 3.69 12.03 -18.13
C LEU A 57 4.84 12.05 -17.11
N PRO A 58 4.55 12.01 -15.79
CA PRO A 58 5.58 11.94 -14.78
C PRO A 58 6.45 10.72 -15.05
N LYS A 59 7.76 10.94 -15.25
CA LYS A 59 8.71 9.85 -15.43
C LYS A 59 8.57 8.89 -14.24
N PRO A 60 8.57 7.56 -14.46
CA PRO A 60 8.55 6.61 -13.36
C PRO A 60 9.70 6.95 -12.42
N TYR A 61 9.35 7.27 -11.18
CA TYR A 61 10.32 7.54 -10.12
C TYR A 61 11.18 6.28 -9.98
N GLU A 62 12.43 6.32 -10.41
CA GLU A 62 13.40 5.25 -10.16
C GLU A 62 13.97 5.50 -8.75
N PRO A 63 13.47 4.81 -7.71
CA PRO A 63 14.13 4.89 -6.42
C PRO A 63 15.57 4.40 -6.59
N SER A 64 16.53 5.20 -6.12
CA SER A 64 17.92 4.75 -6.09
C SER A 64 17.99 3.37 -5.42
N LEU A 65 18.90 2.50 -5.88
CA LEU A 65 19.08 1.15 -5.31
C LEU A 65 19.22 1.17 -3.79
N LYS A 66 19.81 2.25 -3.25
CA LYS A 66 19.92 2.51 -1.81
C LYS A 66 18.55 2.69 -1.14
N THR A 67 17.68 3.54 -1.70
CA THR A 67 16.31 3.74 -1.18
C THR A 67 15.47 2.47 -1.25
N ALA A 68 15.64 1.66 -2.29
CA ALA A 68 14.95 0.36 -2.39
C ALA A 68 15.45 -0.62 -1.32
N SER A 69 16.77 -0.70 -1.11
CA SER A 69 17.38 -1.54 -0.07
C SER A 69 16.96 -1.14 1.35
N ASP A 70 16.97 0.16 1.67
CA ASP A 70 16.54 0.68 2.97
C ASP A 70 15.07 0.33 3.26
N ARG A 71 14.19 0.44 2.25
CA ARG A 71 12.78 0.05 2.36
C ARG A 71 12.63 -1.46 2.62
N MET A 72 13.36 -2.30 1.89
CA MET A 72 13.33 -3.75 2.10
C MET A 72 13.82 -4.14 3.49
N ALA A 73 14.90 -3.51 3.99
CA ALA A 73 15.41 -3.74 5.33
C ALA A 73 14.38 -3.35 6.42
N SER A 74 13.74 -2.19 6.26
CA SER A 74 12.69 -1.76 7.19
C SER A 74 11.49 -2.71 7.18
N MET A 75 11.04 -3.16 6.00
CA MET A 75 9.95 -4.15 5.87
C MET A 75 10.31 -5.49 6.51
N ALA A 76 11.53 -5.99 6.30
CA ALA A 76 12.00 -7.23 6.89
C ALA A 76 12.01 -7.17 8.44
N SER A 77 12.48 -6.05 9.00
CA SER A 77 12.45 -5.84 10.46
C SER A 77 11.02 -5.80 11.02
N PHE A 78 10.09 -5.18 10.29
CA PHE A 78 8.69 -5.12 10.68
C PHE A 78 8.01 -6.50 10.65
N LEU A 79 8.19 -7.27 9.59
CA LEU A 79 7.62 -8.62 9.49
C LEU A 79 8.20 -9.55 10.57
N LYS A 80 9.48 -9.41 10.87
CA LYS A 80 10.12 -10.13 11.97
C LYS A 80 9.45 -9.77 13.30
N GLU A 81 9.20 -8.48 13.52
CA GLU A 81 8.57 -7.97 14.73
C GLU A 81 7.11 -8.42 14.88
N GLN A 82 6.32 -8.38 13.81
CA GLN A 82 4.96 -8.92 13.81
C GLN A 82 4.93 -10.42 14.09
N ASN A 83 5.80 -11.20 13.46
CA ASN A 83 5.89 -12.63 13.72
C ASN A 83 6.31 -12.93 15.16
N ARG A 84 7.23 -12.14 15.72
CA ARG A 84 7.66 -12.22 17.12
C ARG A 84 6.48 -11.96 18.06
N MET A 85 5.72 -10.89 17.82
CA MET A 85 4.55 -10.54 18.62
C MET A 85 3.42 -11.55 18.51
N ASN A 86 3.17 -12.09 17.33
CA ASN A 86 2.17 -13.15 17.13
C ASN A 86 2.56 -14.44 17.87
N LYS A 87 3.83 -14.83 17.81
CA LYS A 87 4.34 -15.99 18.57
C LYS A 87 4.18 -15.77 20.07
N LEU A 88 4.59 -14.60 20.57
CA LEU A 88 4.49 -14.30 22.00
C LEU A 88 3.04 -14.21 22.48
N SER A 89 2.17 -13.64 21.66
CA SER A 89 0.73 -13.61 21.93
C SER A 89 0.13 -15.01 22.01
N ALA A 90 0.69 -16.00 21.33
CA ALA A 90 0.20 -17.39 21.37
C ALA A 90 0.81 -18.18 22.53
N SER A 91 2.13 -18.21 22.66
CA SER A 91 2.86 -19.13 23.55
C SER A 91 3.53 -18.48 24.76
N GLY A 92 3.48 -17.15 24.90
CA GLY A 92 4.12 -16.46 26.02
C GLY A 92 3.44 -16.76 27.35
N GLN A 93 4.23 -16.69 28.43
CA GLN A 93 3.73 -16.86 29.79
C GLN A 93 2.88 -15.65 30.18
N PRO A 94 1.64 -15.84 30.67
CA PRO A 94 0.78 -14.74 31.07
C PRO A 94 1.35 -14.06 32.31
N VAL A 95 1.47 -12.74 32.25
CA VAL A 95 1.93 -11.89 33.35
C VAL A 95 1.10 -10.61 33.38
N LYS A 96 1.16 -9.90 34.51
CA LYS A 96 0.62 -8.54 34.61
C LYS A 96 1.76 -7.56 34.46
N VAL A 97 1.52 -6.42 33.83
CA VAL A 97 2.52 -5.36 33.71
C VAL A 97 1.93 -4.05 34.17
N LYS A 98 2.67 -3.31 34.98
CA LYS A 98 2.33 -1.95 35.35
C LYS A 98 3.17 -1.00 34.51
N ILE A 99 2.49 -0.08 33.82
CA ILE A 99 3.19 0.93 33.02
C ILE A 99 3.73 2.00 33.95
N LEU A 100 5.04 2.19 34.02
CA LEU A 100 5.69 3.24 34.80
C LEU A 100 5.75 4.55 34.02
N GLY A 101 6.05 4.47 32.72
CA GLY A 101 6.22 5.61 31.83
C GLY A 101 5.87 5.26 30.39
N VAL A 102 5.45 6.27 29.63
CA VAL A 102 5.16 6.15 28.19
C VAL A 102 5.78 7.35 27.48
N ARG A 103 6.46 7.09 26.37
CA ARG A 103 7.04 8.11 25.51
C ARG A 103 6.72 7.78 24.05
N ASP A 104 6.29 8.79 23.29
CA ASP A 104 6.16 8.66 21.85
C ASP A 104 7.55 8.76 21.20
N THR A 105 7.88 7.80 20.34
CA THR A 105 9.15 7.79 19.61
C THR A 105 9.10 8.67 18.34
N GLY A 106 7.91 9.12 17.94
CA GLY A 106 7.66 9.83 16.67
C GLY A 106 7.72 8.91 15.45
N LYS A 107 7.98 7.61 15.62
CA LYS A 107 8.03 6.63 14.54
C LYS A 107 6.66 6.02 14.30
N LEU A 108 6.30 5.91 13.03
CA LEU A 108 5.05 5.30 12.59
C LEU A 108 5.33 4.07 11.72
N ILE A 109 4.55 3.01 11.89
CA ILE A 109 4.49 1.88 10.95
C ILE A 109 3.03 1.64 10.59
N ASN A 110 2.71 1.69 9.29
CA ASN A 110 1.34 1.56 8.79
C ASN A 110 0.33 2.48 9.52
N PHE A 111 0.75 3.73 9.80
CA PHE A 111 0.00 4.74 10.55
C PHE A 111 -0.20 4.46 12.05
N ASP A 112 0.26 3.33 12.56
CA ASP A 112 0.30 3.02 13.99
C ASP A 112 1.61 3.54 14.60
N SER A 113 1.56 3.98 15.85
CA SER A 113 2.71 4.62 16.52
C SER A 113 3.52 3.60 17.28
N ILE A 114 4.85 3.73 17.24
CA ILE A 114 5.74 2.97 18.12
C ILE A 114 5.91 3.76 19.40
N LEU A 115 5.43 3.21 20.51
CA LEU A 115 5.59 3.81 21.82
C LEU A 115 6.72 3.12 22.58
N GLU A 116 7.43 3.91 23.38
CA GLU A 116 8.45 3.47 24.32
C GLU A 116 7.84 3.44 25.73
N PHE A 117 8.03 2.33 26.43
CA PHE A 117 7.44 2.06 27.74
C PHE A 117 8.52 1.71 28.75
N ASP A 118 8.35 2.26 29.95
CA ASP A 118 8.99 1.72 31.14
C ASP A 118 7.95 0.87 31.87
N LEU A 119 8.27 -0.38 32.15
CA LEU A 119 7.34 -1.39 32.63
C LEU A 119 7.85 -2.03 33.91
N GLU A 120 6.95 -2.31 34.84
CA GLU A 120 7.17 -3.22 35.96
C GLU A 120 6.38 -4.50 35.70
N VAL A 121 7.08 -5.61 35.50
CA VAL A 121 6.45 -6.92 35.28
C VAL A 121 6.14 -7.55 36.62
N LEU A 122 4.87 -7.86 36.83
CA LEU A 122 4.30 -8.41 38.05
C LEU A 122 3.99 -9.90 37.85
N HIS A 123 4.68 -10.75 38.62
CA HIS A 123 4.46 -12.19 38.66
C HIS A 123 3.53 -12.56 39.82
N GLU A 124 3.08 -13.81 39.85
CA GLU A 124 2.31 -14.32 41.00
C GLU A 124 3.15 -14.30 42.29
N ILE A 125 4.45 -14.54 42.16
CA ILE A 125 5.43 -14.49 43.25
C ILE A 125 6.17 -13.15 43.15
N LYS A 126 5.94 -12.28 44.12
CA LYS A 126 6.47 -10.90 44.15
C LYS A 126 8.01 -10.81 44.07
N THR A 127 8.74 -11.85 44.46
CA THR A 127 10.20 -11.87 44.38
C THR A 127 10.74 -11.91 42.95
N ASP A 128 9.89 -12.29 42.00
CA ASP A 128 10.26 -12.43 40.59
C ASP A 128 9.89 -11.19 39.77
N ASP A 129 9.37 -10.15 40.42
CA ASP A 129 9.05 -8.87 39.77
C ASP A 129 10.33 -8.19 39.27
N TYR A 130 10.28 -7.60 38.08
CA TYR A 130 11.41 -6.88 37.51
C TYR A 130 10.96 -5.72 36.64
N ILE A 131 11.90 -4.80 36.37
CA ILE A 131 11.66 -3.59 35.59
C ILE A 131 12.28 -3.76 34.20
N ILE A 132 11.52 -3.39 33.18
CA ILE A 132 11.99 -3.26 31.80
C ILE A 132 11.96 -1.78 31.45
N ASN A 133 13.11 -1.24 31.02
CA ASN A 133 13.21 0.13 30.56
C ASN A 133 13.29 0.17 29.03
N ASN A 134 12.68 1.18 28.43
CA ASN A 134 12.68 1.41 26.97
C ASN A 134 12.09 0.25 26.14
N HIS A 135 11.02 -0.39 26.61
CA HIS A 135 10.30 -1.40 25.83
C HIS A 135 9.56 -0.74 24.65
N HIS A 136 9.77 -1.23 23.43
CA HIS A 136 9.12 -0.66 22.24
C HIS A 136 7.98 -1.56 21.77
N GLN A 137 6.80 -0.98 21.57
CA GLN A 137 5.65 -1.71 21.03
C GLN A 137 4.84 -0.86 20.06
N LEU A 138 4.36 -1.49 18.99
CA LEU A 138 3.43 -0.88 18.05
C LEU A 138 2.04 -0.79 18.70
N VAL A 139 1.47 0.40 18.73
CA VAL A 139 0.16 0.67 19.33
C VAL A 139 -0.72 1.42 18.34
N SER A 140 -1.96 0.94 18.18
CA SER A 140 -2.94 1.61 17.34
C SER A 140 -3.40 2.94 17.97
N LYS A 141 -3.58 3.97 17.13
CA LYS A 141 -4.00 5.31 17.57
C LYS A 141 -5.25 5.33 18.44
N ILE A 142 -6.19 4.41 18.22
CA ILE A 142 -7.44 4.31 18.99
C ILE A 142 -7.17 3.86 20.43
N ILE A 143 -6.09 3.12 20.67
CA ILE A 143 -5.71 2.59 21.99
C ILE A 143 -4.86 3.60 22.76
N ILE A 144 -4.05 4.43 22.08
CA ILE A 144 -3.09 5.35 22.72
C ILE A 144 -3.76 6.22 23.80
N SER A 145 -4.95 6.75 23.54
CA SER A 145 -5.69 7.60 24.49
C SER A 145 -6.17 6.86 25.76
N ARG A 146 -6.11 5.52 25.77
CA ARG A 146 -6.50 4.65 26.89
C ARG A 146 -5.31 4.16 27.71
N ILE A 147 -4.09 4.44 27.25
CA ILE A 147 -2.88 4.06 27.96
C ILE A 147 -2.63 5.08 29.06
N ILE A 148 -2.72 4.64 30.31
CA ILE A 148 -2.54 5.49 31.49
C ILE A 148 -1.36 4.92 32.28
N PRO A 149 -0.26 5.68 32.46
CA PRO A 149 0.82 5.30 33.37
C PRO A 149 0.28 5.06 34.79
N GLY A 150 0.76 4.01 35.44
CA GLY A 150 0.33 3.53 36.74
C GLY A 150 -0.69 2.40 36.69
N ASN A 151 -1.41 2.23 35.57
CA ASN A 151 -2.37 1.14 35.40
C ASN A 151 -1.68 -0.20 35.14
N ILE A 152 -2.37 -1.28 35.51
CA ILE A 152 -1.95 -2.66 35.29
C ILE A 152 -2.67 -3.21 34.06
N TYR A 153 -1.91 -3.80 33.15
CA TYR A 153 -2.38 -4.42 31.92
C TYR A 153 -2.00 -5.90 31.89
N GLN A 154 -2.74 -6.69 31.11
CA GLN A 154 -2.37 -8.07 30.84
C GLN A 154 -1.27 -8.09 29.78
N ALA A 155 -0.28 -8.94 29.98
CA ALA A 155 0.80 -9.11 29.02
C ALA A 155 1.24 -10.57 28.94
N LYS A 156 2.07 -10.86 27.95
CA LYS A 156 2.77 -12.14 27.82
C LYS A 156 4.27 -11.89 27.71
N VAL A 157 5.05 -12.67 28.44
CA VAL A 157 6.51 -12.63 28.44
C VAL A 157 7.10 -13.90 27.82
N ASP A 158 8.27 -13.78 27.21
CA ASP A 158 9.04 -14.94 26.76
C ASP A 158 9.80 -15.52 27.95
N PRO A 159 9.58 -16.79 28.34
CA PRO A 159 10.29 -17.39 29.46
C PRO A 159 11.82 -17.47 29.24
N ASN A 160 12.27 -17.40 27.98
CA ASN A 160 13.70 -17.43 27.65
C ASN A 160 14.32 -16.02 27.55
N ASP A 161 13.51 -14.97 27.41
CA ASP A 161 13.96 -13.59 27.26
C ASP A 161 13.04 -12.63 28.04
N LYS A 162 13.48 -12.24 29.24
CA LYS A 162 12.73 -11.35 30.14
C LYS A 162 12.47 -9.95 29.57
N ASN A 163 13.26 -9.51 28.59
CA ASN A 163 13.04 -8.20 27.95
C ASN A 163 11.96 -8.26 26.86
N ASN A 164 11.52 -9.47 26.50
CA ASN A 164 10.53 -9.68 25.47
C ASN A 164 9.13 -9.78 26.07
N VAL A 165 8.41 -8.66 26.07
CA VAL A 165 7.04 -8.56 26.58
C VAL A 165 6.09 -8.08 25.49
N CYS A 166 4.87 -8.61 25.46
CA CYS A 166 3.79 -8.15 24.59
C CYS A 166 2.59 -7.77 25.47
N ILE A 167 2.25 -6.48 25.46
CA ILE A 167 1.10 -5.95 26.20
C ILE A 167 -0.17 -6.22 25.38
N SER A 168 -1.19 -6.80 26.03
CA SER A 168 -2.51 -7.01 25.46
C SER A 168 -3.38 -5.79 25.72
N TRP A 169 -3.89 -5.17 24.65
CA TRP A 169 -4.69 -3.95 24.71
C TRP A 169 -6.21 -4.19 24.65
N LEU A 170 -6.63 -5.46 24.76
CA LEU A 170 -8.03 -5.93 24.71
C LEU A 170 -8.64 -6.04 26.11
#